data_AF-A0A6V8PDJ6-F1
#
_entry.id   AF-A0A6V8PDJ6-F1
#
_cell.length_a   1.000
_cell.length_b   1.000
_cell.length_c   1.000
_cell.angle_alpha   90.00
_cell.angle_beta   90.00
_cell.angle_gamma   90.00
#
_symmetry.space_group_name_H-M   'P 1'
#
loop_
_entity.id
_entity.type
_entity.pdbx_description
1 polymer ?
#
loop_
_entity_poly.entity_id
_entity_poly.type
_entity_poly.pdbx_seq_one_letter_code
_entity_poly.pdbx_strand_id
1 'polypeptide(L)'
;MLNELIKIKGGFVRAVKITDDFFEEELNKYKLESYYVNPSARNAFYSISRGLHPTSRSRVHLISGTYGSGKSHFGLVIANYLTKNSNSKDFEMIFRRIREKDLDKATEIYNVRNIDRPYLLVLLEGHDPDGAEHALLKGLKDALIDSRRGNLPEEILKTSYQSALSKIEDWEKEKPDFIKEMGRVLEAKEHDVDTLKDNLKAFNEETYRFFKEVHKEITRHEFIPEYNEKAPKIHLEISELLIREHRYKGIAIMWDQFDEHVRNTRRGDLGREESFLRTFVETIERSGESQLHLILISHHPPHTYLRGEISEEALHNWERIEGRLQQPRPLTAIDESEELIDYAITHQREADQWKKVEEEIERSTKLIDEMVELGLYPEKDREWVIETICKGAFPLHPITTYCLPRISDVVGQAERTMFTFFEEETKEGGLTKFINENAAFVEGRLNFYTADKLFDFFKEAIDSTSKTWHVIKNYSEAMGRVRDPQDILTQRVMKALAIINT
;
A
#
# COMPACT_ATOMS: atom_id res chain seq x y z
N MET A 1 12.15 34.07 -8.28
CA MET A 1 11.16 33.29 -9.08
C MET A 1 10.37 32.38 -8.15
N LEU A 2 9.22 31.80 -8.56
CA LEU A 2 8.48 30.85 -7.69
C LEU A 2 9.30 29.58 -7.42
N ASN A 3 9.98 29.02 -8.43
CA ASN A 3 10.84 27.84 -8.31
C ASN A 3 12.06 28.00 -7.38
N GLU A 4 12.41 29.21 -6.98
CA GLU A 4 13.44 29.48 -5.96
C GLU A 4 12.88 29.37 -4.53
N LEU A 5 11.57 29.54 -4.37
CA LEU A 5 10.87 29.57 -3.08
C LEU A 5 10.07 28.30 -2.82
N ILE A 6 9.60 27.66 -3.88
CA ILE A 6 8.62 26.57 -3.81
C ILE A 6 9.18 25.35 -4.52
N LYS A 7 9.02 24.19 -3.88
CA LYS A 7 9.26 22.89 -4.48
C LYS A 7 8.07 21.99 -4.22
N ILE A 8 7.68 21.22 -5.23
CA ILE A 8 6.72 20.14 -5.04
C ILE A 8 7.50 18.93 -4.51
N LYS A 9 7.04 18.34 -3.41
CA LYS A 9 7.58 17.05 -2.95
C LYS A 9 7.31 16.01 -4.03
N GLY A 10 8.34 15.28 -4.44
CA GLY A 10 8.14 14.12 -5.30
C GLY A 10 7.72 12.88 -4.50
N GLY A 11 7.34 11.82 -5.23
CA GLY A 11 7.11 10.50 -4.64
C GLY A 11 5.67 10.25 -4.26
N PHE A 12 4.74 10.94 -4.92
CA PHE A 12 3.30 10.80 -4.70
C PHE A 12 2.63 9.89 -5.76
N VAL A 13 3.28 9.55 -6.88
CA VAL A 13 2.64 8.78 -7.97
C VAL A 13 3.41 7.52 -8.43
N ARG A 14 4.60 7.21 -7.92
CA ARG A 14 5.21 5.92 -8.32
C ARG A 14 4.44 4.78 -7.68
N ALA A 15 3.95 3.86 -8.52
CA ALA A 15 3.41 2.58 -8.06
C ALA A 15 4.37 1.99 -7.01
N VAL A 16 3.81 1.59 -5.87
CA VAL A 16 4.58 0.96 -4.80
C VAL A 16 4.41 -0.53 -4.93
N LYS A 17 5.52 -1.24 -5.08
CA LYS A 17 5.63 -2.69 -5.00
C LYS A 17 6.44 -3.01 -3.77
N ILE A 18 5.78 -3.42 -2.70
CA ILE A 18 6.44 -3.65 -1.40
C ILE A 18 7.57 -4.68 -1.53
N THR A 19 7.34 -5.71 -2.34
CA THR A 19 8.26 -6.81 -2.69
C THR A 19 9.58 -6.34 -3.28
N ASP A 20 9.57 -5.29 -4.11
CA ASP A 20 10.75 -4.75 -4.78
C ASP A 20 11.31 -3.55 -4.00
N ASP A 21 10.46 -2.56 -3.74
CA ASP A 21 10.84 -1.25 -3.20
C ASP A 21 11.47 -1.35 -1.80
N PHE A 22 11.04 -2.30 -0.98
CA PHE A 22 11.54 -2.45 0.39
C PHE A 22 13.05 -2.70 0.43
N PHE A 23 13.57 -3.40 -0.57
CA PHE A 23 14.97 -3.80 -0.65
C PHE A 23 15.85 -2.83 -1.43
N GLU A 24 15.27 -1.89 -2.17
CA GLU A 24 15.99 -0.80 -2.83
C GLU A 24 16.21 0.35 -1.84
N GLU A 25 17.37 0.40 -1.16
CA GLU A 25 17.61 1.30 -0.02
C GLU A 25 17.25 2.77 -0.28
N GLU A 26 17.73 3.35 -1.37
CA GLU A 26 17.45 4.76 -1.72
C GLU A 26 15.98 4.99 -2.07
N LEU A 27 15.37 4.08 -2.82
CA LEU A 27 13.96 4.19 -3.21
C LEU A 27 13.03 4.00 -2.00
N ASN A 28 13.34 3.04 -1.13
CA ASN A 28 12.66 2.80 0.13
C ASN A 28 12.69 4.06 0.99
N LYS A 29 13.88 4.62 1.23
CA LYS A 29 14.05 5.83 2.02
C LYS A 29 13.28 7.01 1.43
N TYR A 30 13.37 7.21 0.11
CA TYR A 30 12.62 8.24 -0.59
C TYR A 30 11.10 8.08 -0.41
N LYS A 31 10.58 6.86 -0.55
CA LYS A 31 9.15 6.56 -0.34
C LYS A 31 8.74 6.74 1.12
N LEU A 32 9.57 6.38 2.09
CA LEU A 32 9.31 6.69 3.49
C LEU A 32 9.26 8.20 3.75
N GLU A 33 10.15 8.96 3.11
CA GLU A 33 10.18 10.43 3.17
C GLU A 33 8.97 11.07 2.48
N SER A 34 8.37 10.45 1.46
CA SER A 34 7.20 11.03 0.78
C SER A 34 5.87 10.70 1.46
N TYR A 35 5.77 9.63 2.27
CA TYR A 35 4.47 9.16 2.80
C TYR A 35 3.76 10.17 3.73
N TYR A 36 2.53 10.55 3.37
CA TYR A 36 1.67 11.39 4.21
C TYR A 36 0.84 10.56 5.18
N VAL A 37 0.98 10.83 6.49
CA VAL A 37 0.30 10.08 7.55
C VAL A 37 -1.03 10.75 7.94
N ASN A 38 -2.07 10.46 7.16
CA ASN A 38 -3.44 10.94 7.38
C ASN A 38 -4.14 10.22 8.57
N PRO A 39 -5.38 10.60 8.98
CA PRO A 39 -6.04 10.04 10.17
C PRO A 39 -6.30 8.53 10.04
N SER A 40 -6.70 8.07 8.84
CA SER A 40 -6.95 6.65 8.57
C SER A 40 -5.67 5.83 8.74
N ALA A 41 -4.53 6.33 8.24
CA ALA A 41 -3.21 5.74 8.42
C ALA A 41 -2.78 5.73 9.89
N ARG A 42 -2.98 6.83 10.64
CA ARG A 42 -2.69 6.89 12.10
C ARG A 42 -3.49 5.82 12.86
N ASN A 43 -4.77 5.64 12.53
CA ASN A 43 -5.61 4.62 13.16
C ASN A 43 -5.19 3.20 12.77
N ALA A 44 -4.76 2.98 11.52
CA ALA A 44 -4.22 1.71 11.07
C ALA A 44 -2.89 1.38 11.77
N PHE A 45 -1.96 2.33 11.88
CA PHE A 45 -0.73 2.20 12.69
C PHE A 45 -1.06 1.81 14.13
N TYR A 46 -2.00 2.53 14.74
CA TYR A 46 -2.41 2.27 16.11
C TYR A 46 -2.95 0.84 16.26
N SER A 47 -3.86 0.42 15.38
CA SER A 47 -4.41 -0.94 15.39
C SER A 47 -3.34 -2.03 15.21
N ILE A 48 -2.39 -1.83 14.27
CA ILE A 48 -1.28 -2.76 14.05
C ILE A 48 -0.35 -2.80 15.28
N SER A 49 -0.04 -1.65 15.87
CA SER A 49 0.81 -1.57 17.06
C SER A 49 0.23 -2.38 18.23
N ARG A 50 -1.08 -2.32 18.45
CA ARG A 50 -1.76 -3.12 19.49
C ARG A 50 -1.68 -4.63 19.24
N GLY A 51 -1.53 -5.05 18.00
CA GLY A 51 -1.29 -6.45 17.63
C GLY A 51 0.06 -6.98 18.13
N LEU A 52 1.07 -6.11 18.26
CA LEU A 52 2.43 -6.48 18.66
C LEU A 52 2.54 -6.90 20.14
N HIS A 53 1.59 -6.48 20.98
CA HIS A 53 1.61 -6.84 22.39
C HIS A 53 1.47 -8.38 22.56
N PRO A 54 2.31 -9.06 23.38
CA PRO A 54 2.32 -10.51 23.45
C PRO A 54 0.97 -11.16 23.79
N THR A 55 0.18 -10.53 24.66
CA THR A 55 -1.17 -11.00 25.02
C THR A 55 -2.26 -10.68 23.99
N SER A 56 -1.93 -9.97 22.92
CA SER A 56 -2.89 -9.59 21.89
C SER A 56 -3.28 -10.79 21.03
N ARG A 57 -4.56 -10.84 20.66
CA ARG A 57 -5.09 -11.72 19.61
C ARG A 57 -5.36 -10.98 18.30
N SER A 58 -5.27 -9.66 18.32
CA SER A 58 -5.54 -8.77 17.18
C SER A 58 -4.31 -8.65 16.28
N ARG A 59 -3.90 -9.77 15.68
CA ARG A 59 -2.64 -9.92 14.90
C ARG A 59 -2.84 -10.11 13.40
N VAL A 60 -4.10 -10.15 12.99
CA VAL A 60 -4.48 -10.24 11.58
C VAL A 60 -5.22 -8.97 11.20
N HIS A 61 -4.70 -8.25 10.23
CA HIS A 61 -5.22 -6.96 9.78
C HIS A 61 -5.57 -7.02 8.30
N LEU A 62 -6.70 -6.43 7.94
CA LEU A 62 -7.06 -6.15 6.56
C LEU A 62 -7.05 -4.64 6.35
N ILE A 63 -6.11 -4.17 5.53
CA ILE A 63 -5.99 -2.79 5.10
C ILE A 63 -6.77 -2.63 3.80
N SER A 64 -7.97 -2.06 3.92
CA SER A 64 -8.87 -1.78 2.79
C SER A 64 -8.80 -0.32 2.36
N GLY A 65 -9.28 0.01 1.16
CA GLY A 65 -9.28 1.38 0.64
C GLY A 65 -9.36 1.42 -0.89
N THR A 66 -9.87 2.51 -1.45
CA THR A 66 -10.00 2.66 -2.90
C THR A 66 -8.65 2.64 -3.61
N TYR A 67 -8.65 2.46 -4.94
CA TYR A 67 -7.41 2.61 -5.70
C TYR A 67 -6.92 4.05 -5.59
N GLY A 68 -5.61 4.21 -5.39
CA GLY A 68 -4.97 5.51 -5.17
C GLY A 68 -4.74 5.85 -3.70
N SER A 69 -5.33 5.09 -2.75
CA SER A 69 -5.39 5.55 -1.34
C SER A 69 -4.10 5.33 -0.55
N GLY A 70 -3.01 5.05 -1.26
CA GLY A 70 -1.70 4.83 -0.68
C GLY A 70 -1.58 3.52 0.10
N LYS A 71 -2.43 2.50 -0.13
CA LYS A 71 -2.38 1.24 0.65
C LYS A 71 -1.04 0.50 0.55
N SER A 72 -0.51 0.31 -0.66
CA SER A 72 0.79 -0.34 -0.86
C SER A 72 1.92 0.54 -0.28
N HIS A 73 1.79 1.86 -0.38
CA HIS A 73 2.71 2.81 0.24
C HIS A 73 2.69 2.71 1.77
N PHE A 74 1.51 2.67 2.38
CA PHE A 74 1.33 2.38 3.80
C PHE A 74 1.92 1.02 4.17
N GLY A 75 1.70 -0.01 3.35
CA GLY A 75 2.32 -1.32 3.50
C GLY A 75 3.84 -1.26 3.54
N LEU A 76 4.47 -0.49 2.65
CA LEU A 76 5.92 -0.26 2.67
C LEU A 76 6.37 0.45 3.98
N VAL A 77 5.60 1.43 4.45
CA VAL A 77 5.92 2.09 5.74
C VAL A 77 5.75 1.12 6.91
N ILE A 78 4.75 0.24 6.89
CA ILE A 78 4.55 -0.80 7.90
C ILE A 78 5.67 -1.83 7.87
N ALA A 79 6.13 -2.26 6.69
CA ALA A 79 7.29 -3.14 6.54
C ALA A 79 8.53 -2.55 7.23
N ASN A 80 8.81 -1.26 7.03
CA ASN A 80 9.89 -0.56 7.73
C ASN A 80 9.61 -0.41 9.24
N TYR A 81 8.38 -0.10 9.61
CA TYR A 81 7.95 -0.05 11.01
C TYR A 81 8.05 -1.41 11.73
N LEU A 82 8.07 -2.54 11.04
CA LEU A 82 8.26 -3.86 11.68
C LEU A 82 9.73 -4.32 11.68
N THR A 83 10.60 -3.69 10.90
CA THR A 83 11.99 -4.16 10.73
C THR A 83 13.04 -3.21 11.26
N LYS A 84 12.83 -1.91 11.20
CA LYS A 84 13.85 -0.92 11.59
C LYS A 84 14.03 -0.89 13.10
N ASN A 85 15.26 -0.78 13.59
CA ASN A 85 15.49 -0.63 15.03
C ASN A 85 14.83 0.65 15.55
N SER A 86 14.33 0.65 16.79
CA SER A 86 13.69 1.83 17.40
C SER A 86 14.61 3.05 17.52
N ASN A 87 15.93 2.87 17.39
CA ASN A 87 16.92 3.95 17.39
C ASN A 87 17.34 4.40 15.98
N SER A 88 16.76 3.85 14.91
CA SER A 88 17.13 4.22 13.54
C SER A 88 16.53 5.57 13.13
N LYS A 89 17.22 6.27 12.22
CA LYS A 89 16.70 7.52 11.62
C LYS A 89 15.38 7.30 10.88
N ASP A 90 15.25 6.17 10.19
CA ASP A 90 14.04 5.80 9.46
C ASP A 90 12.84 5.66 10.41
N PHE A 91 13.05 5.03 11.57
CA PHE A 91 12.00 4.87 12.56
C PHE A 91 11.61 6.21 13.20
N GLU A 92 12.59 7.03 13.62
CA GLU A 92 12.29 8.36 14.18
C GLU A 92 11.54 9.22 13.17
N MET A 93 11.84 9.11 11.88
CA MET A 93 11.11 9.81 10.83
C MET A 93 9.64 9.38 10.74
N ILE A 94 9.37 8.08 10.70
CA ILE A 94 7.98 7.55 10.70
C ILE A 94 7.26 8.01 11.97
N PHE A 95 7.93 7.86 13.12
CA PHE A 95 7.38 8.17 14.43
C PHE A 95 7.05 9.65 14.60
N ARG A 96 7.98 10.53 14.19
CA ARG A 96 7.81 11.98 14.26
C ARG A 96 6.55 12.44 13.53
N ARG A 97 6.24 11.87 12.35
CA ARG A 97 5.04 12.23 11.57
C ARG A 97 3.73 11.86 12.27
N ILE A 98 3.71 10.73 12.97
CA ILE A 98 2.56 10.35 13.78
C ILE A 98 2.45 11.33 14.97
N ARG A 99 3.58 11.58 15.66
CA ARG A 99 3.66 12.45 16.85
C ARG A 99 3.25 13.90 16.57
N GLU A 100 3.64 14.46 15.43
CA GLU A 100 3.27 15.82 15.00
C GLU A 100 1.76 16.01 14.84
N LYS A 101 1.02 14.93 14.57
CA LYS A 101 -0.44 14.96 14.34
C LYS A 101 -1.26 14.41 15.52
N ASP A 102 -0.71 13.50 16.30
CA ASP A 102 -1.38 12.80 17.40
C ASP A 102 -0.37 12.30 18.44
N LEU A 103 -0.04 13.15 19.42
CA LEU A 103 0.99 12.89 20.45
C LEU A 103 0.63 11.67 21.32
N ASP A 104 -0.64 11.52 21.67
CA ASP A 104 -1.11 10.45 22.55
C ASP A 104 -1.00 9.08 21.85
N LYS A 105 -1.52 8.96 20.62
CA LYS A 105 -1.37 7.71 19.85
C LYS A 105 0.08 7.40 19.54
N ALA A 106 0.90 8.42 19.23
CA ALA A 106 2.32 8.21 19.02
C ALA A 106 2.96 7.61 20.28
N THR A 107 2.71 8.18 21.44
CA THR A 107 3.25 7.66 22.71
C THR A 107 2.87 6.21 22.95
N GLU A 108 1.61 5.83 22.70
CA GLU A 108 1.16 4.44 22.80
C GLU A 108 1.86 3.52 21.79
N ILE A 109 1.94 3.92 20.52
CA ILE A 109 2.61 3.16 19.46
C ILE A 109 4.08 2.90 19.83
N TYR A 110 4.79 3.93 20.32
CA TYR A 110 6.19 3.81 20.72
C TYR A 110 6.37 2.79 21.86
N ASN A 111 5.53 2.90 22.89
CA ASN A 111 5.62 2.07 24.08
C ASN A 111 5.34 0.58 23.78
N VAL A 112 4.40 0.30 22.88
CA VAL A 112 4.04 -1.09 22.53
C VAL A 112 5.06 -1.72 21.59
N ARG A 113 5.64 -0.93 20.68
CA ARG A 113 6.55 -1.46 19.66
C ARG A 113 7.79 -2.08 20.29
N ASN A 114 8.51 -1.34 21.15
CA ASN A 114 9.81 -1.70 21.74
C ASN A 114 10.59 -2.80 20.96
N ILE A 115 11.00 -2.45 19.72
CA ILE A 115 11.69 -3.34 18.79
C ILE A 115 13.20 -3.11 18.95
N ASP A 116 13.88 -4.08 19.57
CA ASP A 116 15.34 -4.23 19.58
C ASP A 116 15.85 -5.10 18.42
N ARG A 117 14.99 -5.98 17.90
CA ARG A 117 15.27 -6.93 16.80
C ARG A 117 14.17 -6.88 15.73
N PRO A 118 14.49 -7.05 14.45
CA PRO A 118 13.50 -7.00 13.37
C PRO A 118 12.51 -8.15 13.46
N TYR A 119 11.33 -7.99 12.86
CA TYR A 119 10.51 -9.11 12.40
C TYR A 119 11.06 -9.66 11.08
N LEU A 120 10.96 -10.97 10.86
CA LEU A 120 11.20 -11.53 9.54
C LEU A 120 10.00 -11.18 8.65
N LEU A 121 10.21 -10.39 7.61
CA LEU A 121 9.14 -10.03 6.68
C LEU A 121 8.95 -11.10 5.62
N VAL A 122 7.75 -11.66 5.53
CA VAL A 122 7.31 -12.45 4.38
C VAL A 122 6.46 -11.55 3.51
N LEU A 123 6.93 -11.24 2.30
CA LEU A 123 6.25 -10.33 1.38
C LEU A 123 5.63 -11.15 0.24
N LEU A 124 4.32 -11.04 0.08
CA LEU A 124 3.52 -11.68 -0.96
C LEU A 124 2.82 -10.59 -1.78
N GLU A 125 2.59 -10.86 -3.07
CA GLU A 125 1.95 -9.93 -3.99
C GLU A 125 1.04 -10.71 -4.95
N GLY A 126 -0.20 -10.26 -5.09
CA GLY A 126 -1.13 -10.75 -6.10
C GLY A 126 -1.56 -12.20 -5.92
N HIS A 127 -1.92 -12.83 -7.04
CA HIS A 127 -2.45 -14.20 -7.09
C HIS A 127 -1.35 -15.26 -7.18
N ASP A 128 -1.56 -16.36 -6.47
CA ASP A 128 -0.75 -17.57 -6.55
C ASP A 128 -1.64 -18.70 -7.07
N PRO A 129 -1.31 -19.31 -8.22
CA PRO A 129 -2.18 -20.27 -8.89
C PRO A 129 -2.32 -21.60 -8.13
N ASP A 130 -1.40 -21.92 -7.22
CA ASP A 130 -1.41 -23.16 -6.45
C ASP A 130 -2.13 -23.00 -5.09
N GLY A 131 -2.54 -21.77 -4.76
CA GLY A 131 -3.37 -21.45 -3.58
C GLY A 131 -2.60 -20.80 -2.43
N ALA A 132 -3.31 -20.41 -1.37
CA ALA A 132 -2.71 -19.65 -0.28
C ALA A 132 -1.68 -20.44 0.53
N GLU A 133 -1.86 -21.76 0.68
CA GLU A 133 -0.87 -22.61 1.35
C GLU A 133 0.47 -22.58 0.62
N HIS A 134 0.45 -22.69 -0.71
CA HIS A 134 1.65 -22.62 -1.53
C HIS A 134 2.29 -21.23 -1.44
N ALA A 135 1.52 -20.16 -1.62
CA ALA A 135 2.00 -18.78 -1.52
C ALA A 135 2.74 -18.51 -0.21
N LEU A 136 2.17 -18.93 0.92
CA LEU A 136 2.75 -18.72 2.25
C LEU A 136 4.00 -19.57 2.50
N LEU A 137 4.02 -20.83 2.07
CA LEU A 137 5.23 -21.67 2.19
C LEU A 137 6.37 -21.12 1.34
N LYS A 138 6.07 -20.76 0.09
CA LYS A 138 7.03 -20.15 -0.83
C LYS A 138 7.57 -18.83 -0.29
N GLY A 139 6.69 -17.92 0.14
CA GLY A 139 7.11 -16.64 0.71
C GLY A 139 7.94 -16.79 1.98
N LEU A 140 7.61 -17.75 2.86
CA LEU A 140 8.43 -18.05 4.02
C LEU A 140 9.81 -18.56 3.64
N LYS A 141 9.88 -19.50 2.69
CA LYS A 141 11.16 -20.01 2.15
C LYS A 141 12.00 -18.87 1.59
N ASP A 142 11.43 -18.06 0.69
CA ASP A 142 12.11 -16.95 0.04
C ASP A 142 12.64 -15.93 1.06
N ALA A 143 11.88 -15.67 2.13
CA ALA A 143 12.30 -14.80 3.21
C ALA A 143 13.46 -15.38 4.05
N LEU A 144 13.50 -16.70 4.25
CA LEU A 144 14.54 -17.39 5.02
C LEU A 144 15.87 -17.45 4.26
N ILE A 145 15.83 -17.78 2.97
CA ILE A 145 17.03 -17.93 2.11
C ILE A 145 17.56 -16.60 1.57
N ASP A 146 16.88 -15.48 1.86
CA ASP A 146 17.32 -14.16 1.45
C ASP A 146 18.71 -13.86 2.02
N SER A 147 19.69 -13.72 1.12
CA SER A 147 21.09 -13.46 1.47
C SER A 147 21.27 -12.14 2.23
N ARG A 148 20.38 -11.16 2.01
CA ARG A 148 20.36 -9.87 2.72
C ARG A 148 19.96 -10.02 4.19
N ARG A 149 19.39 -11.18 4.57
CA ARG A 149 18.82 -11.49 5.90
C ARG A 149 19.55 -12.64 6.60
N GLY A 150 20.71 -13.02 6.08
CA GLY A 150 21.60 -13.99 6.72
C GLY A 150 21.32 -15.45 6.35
N ASN A 151 20.63 -15.70 5.23
CA ASN A 151 20.54 -16.99 4.51
C ASN A 151 20.40 -18.22 5.42
N LEU A 152 19.20 -18.47 5.92
CA LEU A 152 18.87 -19.67 6.69
C LEU A 152 18.68 -20.88 5.76
N PRO A 153 19.08 -22.09 6.19
CA PRO A 153 18.92 -23.32 5.40
C PRO A 153 17.43 -23.60 5.12
N GLU A 154 17.06 -23.93 3.90
CA GLU A 154 15.67 -24.22 3.51
C GLU A 154 15.14 -25.51 4.15
N GLU A 155 16.04 -26.43 4.53
CA GLU A 155 15.74 -27.71 5.18
C GLU A 155 15.09 -27.56 6.56
N ILE A 156 15.14 -26.35 7.12
CA ILE A 156 14.43 -25.98 8.35
C ILE A 156 12.91 -26.09 8.17
N LEU A 157 12.41 -25.97 6.94
CA LEU A 157 11.02 -26.12 6.56
C LEU A 157 10.65 -27.60 6.51
N LYS A 158 10.22 -28.14 7.65
CA LYS A 158 9.76 -29.52 7.83
C LYS A 158 8.43 -29.80 7.11
N THR A 159 8.47 -29.79 5.78
CA THR A 159 7.34 -30.05 4.89
C THR A 159 7.39 -31.50 4.38
N SER A 160 6.25 -31.97 3.84
CA SER A 160 6.21 -33.25 3.12
C SER A 160 7.08 -33.26 1.87
N TYR A 161 7.27 -32.10 1.24
CA TYR A 161 8.18 -31.90 0.11
C TYR A 161 9.64 -32.09 0.54
N GLN A 162 10.02 -31.54 1.69
CA GLN A 162 11.36 -31.74 2.27
C GLN A 162 11.61 -33.22 2.57
N SER A 163 10.62 -33.96 3.11
CA SER A 163 10.76 -35.40 3.30
C SER A 163 10.98 -36.16 1.98
N ALA A 164 10.32 -35.75 0.89
CA ALA A 164 10.54 -36.34 -0.43
C ALA A 164 11.95 -36.04 -0.97
N LEU A 165 12.42 -34.79 -0.82
CA LEU A 165 13.77 -34.38 -1.21
C LEU A 165 14.83 -35.16 -0.43
N SER A 166 14.74 -35.21 0.89
CA SER A 166 15.65 -36.00 1.73
C SER A 166 15.64 -37.47 1.35
N LYS A 167 14.48 -38.02 0.96
CA LYS A 167 14.40 -39.41 0.50
C LYS A 167 15.17 -39.65 -0.81
N ILE A 168 15.11 -38.71 -1.75
CA ILE A 168 15.88 -38.77 -3.00
C ILE A 168 17.38 -38.67 -2.69
N GLU A 169 17.78 -37.75 -1.83
CA GLU A 169 19.19 -37.58 -1.41
C GLU A 169 19.73 -38.82 -0.68
N ASP A 170 18.92 -39.48 0.14
CA ASP A 170 19.27 -40.75 0.79
C ASP A 170 19.48 -41.85 -0.26
N TRP A 171 18.65 -41.91 -1.31
CA TRP A 171 18.84 -42.87 -2.40
C TRP A 171 20.10 -42.58 -3.22
N GLU A 172 20.42 -41.30 -3.48
CA GLU A 172 21.67 -40.89 -4.13
C GLU A 172 22.91 -41.37 -3.36
N LYS A 173 22.86 -41.35 -2.02
CA LYS A 173 23.97 -41.77 -1.16
C LYS A 173 24.03 -43.27 -0.93
N GLU A 174 22.89 -43.91 -0.65
CA GLU A 174 22.84 -45.26 -0.08
C GLU A 174 22.22 -46.31 -1.00
N LYS A 175 21.48 -45.91 -2.04
CA LYS A 175 20.76 -46.82 -2.96
C LYS A 175 20.85 -46.40 -4.43
N PRO A 176 22.05 -46.41 -5.06
CA PRO A 176 22.22 -45.97 -6.45
C PRO A 176 21.35 -46.73 -7.47
N ASP A 177 21.01 -48.00 -7.19
CA ASP A 177 20.10 -48.79 -8.03
C ASP A 177 18.69 -48.18 -8.09
N PHE A 178 18.19 -47.60 -6.99
CA PHE A 178 16.89 -46.93 -6.94
C PHE A 178 16.91 -45.61 -7.72
N ILE A 179 18.02 -44.87 -7.70
CA ILE A 179 18.17 -43.67 -8.54
C ILE A 179 18.19 -44.03 -10.02
N LYS A 180 18.85 -45.13 -10.39
CA LYS A 180 18.85 -45.61 -11.79
C LYS A 180 17.47 -46.06 -12.24
N GLU A 181 16.71 -46.73 -11.37
CA GLU A 181 15.32 -47.12 -11.65
C GLU A 181 14.41 -45.90 -11.73
N MET A 182 14.53 -44.95 -10.80
CA MET A 182 13.85 -43.65 -10.84
C MET A 182 14.11 -42.92 -12.14
N GLY A 183 15.38 -42.80 -12.57
CA GLY A 183 15.74 -42.18 -13.84
C GLY A 183 15.00 -42.79 -15.03
N ARG A 184 14.91 -44.14 -15.10
CA ARG A 184 14.17 -44.83 -16.17
C ARG A 184 12.65 -44.58 -16.11
N VAL A 185 12.07 -44.60 -14.92
CA VAL A 185 10.62 -44.34 -14.72
C VAL A 185 10.28 -42.90 -15.10
N LEU A 186 11.16 -41.95 -14.74
CA LEU A 186 11.00 -40.53 -15.09
C LEU A 186 11.18 -40.29 -16.59
N GLU A 187 12.22 -40.86 -17.22
CA GLU A 187 12.45 -40.75 -18.68
C GLU A 187 11.26 -41.27 -19.49
N ALA A 188 10.68 -42.41 -19.08
CA ALA A 188 9.49 -42.97 -19.72
C ALA A 188 8.25 -42.07 -19.63
N LYS A 189 8.26 -41.10 -18.71
CA LYS A 189 7.20 -40.13 -18.45
C LYS A 189 7.61 -38.70 -18.81
N GLU A 190 8.68 -38.53 -19.61
CA GLU A 190 9.19 -37.23 -20.08
C GLU A 190 9.63 -36.27 -18.94
N HIS A 191 10.17 -36.83 -17.86
CA HIS A 191 10.71 -36.10 -16.71
C HIS A 191 12.16 -36.52 -16.41
N ASP A 192 12.86 -35.71 -15.62
CA ASP A 192 14.19 -36.03 -15.07
C ASP A 192 14.25 -35.75 -13.55
N VAL A 193 15.29 -36.28 -12.90
CA VAL A 193 15.45 -36.22 -11.43
C VAL A 193 15.69 -34.79 -10.96
N ASP A 194 16.42 -33.98 -11.73
CA ASP A 194 16.75 -32.60 -11.33
C ASP A 194 15.49 -31.73 -11.40
N THR A 195 14.72 -31.82 -12.48
CA THR A 195 13.40 -31.15 -12.61
C THR A 195 12.44 -31.58 -11.50
N LEU A 196 12.42 -32.87 -11.13
CA LEU A 196 11.61 -33.37 -10.01
C LEU A 196 12.03 -32.71 -8.69
N LYS A 197 13.33 -32.63 -8.40
CA LYS A 197 13.87 -32.01 -7.18
C LYS A 197 13.55 -30.50 -7.16
N ASP A 198 13.73 -29.81 -8.28
CA ASP A 198 13.45 -28.36 -8.38
C ASP A 198 11.97 -28.05 -8.15
N ASN A 199 11.07 -28.85 -8.73
CA ASN A 199 9.63 -28.67 -8.51
C ASN A 199 9.19 -29.05 -7.08
N LEU A 200 9.84 -30.03 -6.44
CA LEU A 200 9.62 -30.33 -5.02
C LEU A 200 10.09 -29.18 -4.13
N LYS A 201 11.25 -28.57 -4.42
CA LYS A 201 11.72 -27.35 -3.74
C LYS A 201 10.78 -26.17 -3.96
N ALA A 202 10.10 -26.12 -5.10
CA ALA A 202 9.06 -25.15 -5.40
C ALA A 202 7.68 -25.50 -4.80
N PHE A 203 7.57 -26.51 -3.93
CA PHE A 203 6.32 -26.93 -3.29
C PHE A 203 5.19 -27.33 -4.27
N ASN A 204 5.54 -27.79 -5.47
CA ASN A 204 4.55 -28.15 -6.50
C ASN A 204 3.76 -29.42 -6.11
N GLU A 205 2.46 -29.29 -5.90
CA GLU A 205 1.60 -30.38 -5.39
C GLU A 205 1.51 -31.56 -6.37
N GLU A 206 1.43 -31.29 -7.68
CA GLU A 206 1.36 -32.33 -8.72
C GLU A 206 2.64 -33.16 -8.76
N THR A 207 3.79 -32.50 -8.67
CA THR A 207 5.12 -33.14 -8.59
C THR A 207 5.23 -33.99 -7.32
N TYR A 208 4.73 -33.52 -6.18
CA TYR A 208 4.73 -34.32 -4.96
C TYR A 208 3.84 -35.56 -5.08
N ARG A 209 2.66 -35.46 -5.71
CA ARG A 209 1.81 -36.62 -6.01
C ARG A 209 2.53 -37.59 -6.94
N PHE A 210 3.16 -37.08 -7.99
CA PHE A 210 3.93 -37.86 -8.94
C PHE A 210 5.12 -38.60 -8.29
N PHE A 211 5.86 -37.91 -7.42
CA PHE A 211 6.93 -38.54 -6.63
C PHE A 211 6.42 -39.73 -5.81
N LYS A 212 5.24 -39.62 -5.16
CA LYS A 212 4.67 -40.75 -4.40
C LYS A 212 4.36 -41.95 -5.29
N GLU A 213 3.88 -41.72 -6.51
CA GLU A 213 3.63 -42.79 -7.49
C GLU A 213 4.93 -43.48 -7.90
N VAL A 214 5.95 -42.69 -8.25
CA VAL A 214 7.30 -43.19 -8.61
C VAL A 214 7.92 -43.95 -7.43
N HIS A 215 7.84 -43.40 -6.22
CA HIS A 215 8.32 -44.06 -5.01
C HIS A 215 7.64 -45.41 -4.80
N LYS A 216 6.32 -45.50 -4.97
CA LYS A 216 5.57 -46.75 -4.85
C LYS A 216 5.93 -47.76 -5.94
N GLU A 217 6.19 -47.30 -7.15
CA GLU A 217 6.61 -48.16 -8.26
C GLU A 217 7.94 -48.85 -7.97
N ILE A 218 8.92 -48.10 -7.46
CA ILE A 218 10.28 -48.57 -7.16
C ILE A 218 10.30 -49.41 -5.87
N THR A 219 9.75 -48.87 -4.77
CA THR A 219 9.86 -49.51 -3.44
C THR A 219 8.77 -50.53 -3.16
N ARG A 220 7.71 -50.56 -3.96
CA ARG A 220 6.47 -51.32 -3.72
C ARG A 220 5.69 -50.90 -2.46
N HIS A 221 6.06 -49.78 -1.85
CA HIS A 221 5.43 -49.23 -0.66
C HIS A 221 5.00 -47.78 -0.85
N GLU A 222 3.88 -47.40 -0.22
CA GLU A 222 3.45 -46.00 -0.15
C GLU A 222 4.53 -45.16 0.54
N PHE A 223 4.77 -43.96 0.01
CA PHE A 223 5.64 -43.00 0.66
C PHE A 223 4.92 -42.42 1.89
N ILE A 224 5.57 -42.51 3.05
CA ILE A 224 5.11 -41.90 4.29
C ILE A 224 6.12 -40.79 4.62
N PRO A 225 5.75 -39.50 4.51
CA PRO A 225 6.68 -38.43 4.81
C PRO A 225 6.96 -38.40 6.32
N GLU A 226 8.21 -38.11 6.68
CA GLU A 226 8.60 -37.89 8.08
C GLU A 226 7.90 -36.65 8.65
N TYR A 227 7.75 -35.61 7.81
CA TYR A 227 7.06 -34.37 8.15
C TYR A 227 5.81 -34.21 7.29
N ASN A 228 4.65 -33.97 7.91
CA ASN A 228 3.39 -33.75 7.20
C ASN A 228 2.65 -32.50 7.72
N GLU A 229 3.42 -31.59 8.31
CA GLU A 229 2.85 -30.38 8.89
C GLU A 229 2.43 -29.40 7.79
N LYS A 230 1.38 -28.64 8.10
CA LYS A 230 0.79 -27.64 7.21
C LYS A 230 1.37 -26.27 7.47
N ALA A 231 1.22 -25.36 6.51
CA ALA A 231 1.76 -24.00 6.61
C ALA A 231 1.49 -23.30 7.95
N PRO A 232 0.29 -23.34 8.58
CA PRO A 232 0.06 -22.69 9.87
C PRO A 232 1.05 -23.13 10.96
N LYS A 233 1.25 -24.45 11.11
CA LYS A 233 2.14 -24.98 12.14
C LYS A 233 3.61 -24.72 11.81
N ILE A 234 3.98 -24.86 10.53
CA ILE A 234 5.35 -24.56 10.09
C ILE A 234 5.71 -23.10 10.39
N HIS A 235 4.85 -22.14 10.06
CA HIS A 235 5.11 -20.73 10.38
C HIS A 235 5.29 -20.50 11.88
N LEU A 236 4.46 -21.14 12.70
CA LEU A 236 4.56 -21.05 14.16
C LEU A 236 5.89 -21.59 14.68
N GLU A 237 6.27 -22.81 14.28
CA GLU A 237 7.52 -23.46 14.68
C GLU A 237 8.75 -22.67 14.22
N ILE A 238 8.74 -22.13 12.99
CA ILE A 238 9.82 -21.28 12.50
C ILE A 238 9.89 -19.98 13.29
N SER A 239 8.77 -19.34 13.59
CA SER A 239 8.78 -18.10 14.37
C SER A 239 9.37 -18.33 15.78
N GLU A 240 8.97 -19.42 16.44
CA GLU A 240 9.53 -19.82 17.74
C GLU A 240 11.04 -20.06 17.67
N LEU A 241 11.50 -20.72 16.61
CA LEU A 241 12.92 -20.97 16.37
C LEU A 241 13.69 -19.66 16.17
N LEU A 242 13.21 -18.76 15.32
CA LEU A 242 13.85 -17.47 15.04
C LEU A 242 13.94 -16.57 16.26
N ILE A 243 12.92 -16.60 17.14
CA ILE A 243 12.90 -15.88 18.42
C ILE A 243 13.92 -16.48 19.38
N ARG A 244 13.95 -17.82 19.50
CA ARG A 244 14.88 -18.55 20.38
C ARG A 244 16.34 -18.35 19.98
N GLU A 245 16.63 -18.26 18.68
CA GLU A 245 17.98 -17.97 18.17
C GLU A 245 18.37 -16.50 18.31
N HIS A 246 17.51 -15.67 18.92
CA HIS A 246 17.73 -14.25 19.13
C HIS A 246 17.96 -13.44 17.83
N ARG A 247 17.51 -13.95 16.68
CA ARG A 247 17.66 -13.29 15.37
C ARG A 247 16.51 -12.32 15.07
N TYR A 248 15.28 -12.73 15.39
CA TYR A 248 14.07 -11.97 15.10
C TYR A 248 13.15 -11.87 16.31
N LYS A 249 12.20 -10.93 16.27
CA LYS A 249 11.09 -10.84 17.22
C LYS A 249 9.88 -11.69 16.86
N GLY A 250 9.84 -12.22 15.65
CA GLY A 250 8.75 -13.03 15.11
C GLY A 250 8.71 -12.92 13.58
N ILE A 251 7.58 -13.33 13.00
CA ILE A 251 7.33 -13.26 11.55
C ILE A 251 6.17 -12.30 11.29
N ALA A 252 6.36 -11.39 10.35
CA ALA A 252 5.31 -10.52 9.84
C ALA A 252 5.08 -10.80 8.35
N ILE A 253 3.87 -11.23 8.02
CA ILE A 253 3.46 -11.60 6.68
C ILE A 253 2.66 -10.42 6.12
N MET A 254 3.06 -9.92 4.95
CA MET A 254 2.35 -8.87 4.23
C MET A 254 1.94 -9.39 2.87
N TRP A 255 0.65 -9.35 2.57
CA TRP A 255 0.12 -9.79 1.29
C TRP A 255 -0.54 -8.62 0.58
N ASP A 256 0.18 -8.03 -0.37
CA ASP A 256 -0.34 -6.97 -1.21
C ASP A 256 -1.24 -7.51 -2.32
N GLN A 257 -2.25 -6.74 -2.71
CA GLN A 257 -3.25 -7.14 -3.72
C GLN A 257 -3.95 -8.47 -3.39
N PHE A 258 -4.31 -8.70 -2.12
CA PHE A 258 -4.97 -9.94 -1.68
C PHE A 258 -6.31 -10.18 -2.40
N ASP A 259 -7.00 -9.12 -2.83
CA ASP A 259 -8.21 -9.24 -3.64
C ASP A 259 -7.97 -9.89 -5.00
N GLU A 260 -6.76 -9.77 -5.58
CA GLU A 260 -6.40 -10.46 -6.81
C GLU A 260 -6.30 -11.97 -6.58
N HIS A 261 -5.68 -12.39 -5.46
CA HIS A 261 -5.59 -13.79 -5.09
C HIS A 261 -6.98 -14.45 -5.00
N VAL A 262 -7.88 -13.84 -4.23
CA VAL A 262 -9.22 -14.41 -4.03
C VAL A 262 -10.04 -14.39 -5.33
N ARG A 263 -9.96 -13.32 -6.13
CA ARG A 263 -10.73 -13.20 -7.39
C ARG A 263 -10.27 -14.16 -8.48
N ASN A 264 -8.97 -14.43 -8.55
CA ASN A 264 -8.39 -15.30 -9.57
C ASN A 264 -8.35 -16.77 -9.14
N THR A 265 -8.64 -17.06 -7.87
CA THR A 265 -8.84 -18.43 -7.38
C THR A 265 -10.02 -19.08 -8.12
N ARG A 266 -9.84 -20.32 -8.58
CA ARG A 266 -10.92 -21.08 -9.25
C ARG A 266 -12.10 -21.26 -8.29
N ARG A 267 -13.32 -21.07 -8.78
CA ARG A 267 -14.54 -21.16 -7.95
C ARG A 267 -14.66 -22.48 -7.16
N GLY A 268 -14.19 -23.60 -7.73
CA GLY A 268 -14.19 -24.90 -7.06
C GLY A 268 -13.21 -25.01 -5.88
N ASP A 269 -12.17 -24.18 -5.87
CA ASP A 269 -11.09 -24.20 -4.88
C ASP A 269 -11.31 -23.18 -3.75
N LEU A 270 -12.22 -22.21 -3.92
CA LEU A 270 -12.53 -21.18 -2.91
C LEU A 270 -12.91 -21.74 -1.54
N GLY A 271 -13.56 -22.90 -1.48
CA GLY A 271 -13.87 -23.56 -0.21
C GLY A 271 -12.62 -24.14 0.49
N ARG A 272 -11.65 -24.63 -0.29
CA ARG A 272 -10.35 -25.09 0.23
C ARG A 272 -9.55 -23.90 0.75
N GLU A 273 -9.50 -22.80 -0.02
CA GLU A 273 -8.84 -21.55 0.36
C GLU A 273 -9.41 -20.97 1.66
N GLU A 274 -10.75 -20.86 1.75
CA GLU A 274 -11.44 -20.42 2.97
C GLU A 274 -11.01 -21.26 4.18
N SER A 275 -11.13 -22.59 4.08
CA SER A 275 -10.81 -23.47 5.21
C SER A 275 -9.34 -23.36 5.64
N PHE A 276 -8.43 -23.23 4.67
CA PHE A 276 -7.02 -23.04 4.93
C PHE A 276 -6.75 -21.69 5.62
N LEU A 277 -7.22 -20.58 5.04
CA LEU A 277 -7.03 -19.23 5.56
C LEU A 277 -7.63 -19.08 6.96
N ARG A 278 -8.80 -19.67 7.21
CA ARG A 278 -9.41 -19.70 8.55
C ARG A 278 -8.47 -20.34 9.58
N THR A 279 -7.90 -21.50 9.25
CA THR A 279 -6.96 -22.22 10.13
C THR A 279 -5.68 -21.42 10.34
N PHE A 280 -5.18 -20.76 9.29
CA PHE A 280 -4.00 -19.91 9.35
C PHE A 280 -4.24 -18.69 10.25
N VAL A 281 -5.34 -17.96 10.06
CA VAL A 281 -5.77 -16.83 10.89
C VAL A 281 -5.90 -17.25 12.36
N GLU A 282 -6.57 -18.36 12.64
CA GLU A 282 -6.70 -18.90 14.01
C GLU A 282 -5.37 -19.21 14.69
N THR A 283 -4.40 -19.70 13.91
CA THR A 283 -3.05 -19.98 14.41
C THR A 283 -2.33 -18.67 14.75
N ILE A 284 -2.45 -17.66 13.90
CA ILE A 284 -1.86 -16.33 14.11
C ILE A 284 -2.45 -15.64 15.34
N GLU A 285 -3.78 -15.65 15.49
CA GLU A 285 -4.48 -15.10 16.67
C GLU A 285 -3.99 -15.70 17.99
N ARG A 286 -3.55 -16.95 17.97
CA ARG A 286 -3.08 -17.71 19.14
C ARG A 286 -1.56 -17.74 19.29
N SER A 287 -0.82 -17.09 18.39
CA SER A 287 0.64 -17.17 18.36
C SER A 287 1.34 -16.55 19.59
N GLY A 288 0.72 -15.59 20.27
CA GLY A 288 1.23 -15.05 21.53
C GLY A 288 2.68 -14.57 21.46
N GLU A 289 3.56 -15.14 22.29
CA GLU A 289 5.00 -14.86 22.31
C GLU A 289 5.71 -15.31 21.02
N SER A 290 5.12 -16.24 20.25
CA SER A 290 5.65 -16.64 18.94
C SER A 290 5.43 -15.57 17.88
N GLN A 291 4.68 -14.50 18.17
CA GLN A 291 4.67 -13.25 17.39
C GLN A 291 4.52 -13.42 15.87
N LEU A 292 3.48 -14.17 15.45
CA LEU A 292 3.04 -14.18 14.06
C LEU A 292 2.08 -13.02 13.80
N HIS A 293 2.21 -12.39 12.65
CA HIS A 293 1.35 -11.30 12.20
C HIS A 293 1.01 -11.46 10.73
N LEU A 294 -0.22 -11.15 10.34
CA LEU A 294 -0.67 -11.16 8.95
C LEU A 294 -1.35 -9.83 8.61
N ILE A 295 -0.83 -9.16 7.60
CA ILE A 295 -1.36 -7.90 7.09
C ILE A 295 -1.76 -8.15 5.63
N LEU A 296 -3.06 -8.24 5.40
CA LEU A 296 -3.66 -8.32 4.08
C LEU A 296 -3.95 -6.92 3.59
N ILE A 297 -3.60 -6.62 2.33
CA ILE A 297 -3.90 -5.33 1.70
C ILE A 297 -4.81 -5.60 0.51
N SER A 298 -5.97 -4.95 0.50
CA SER A 298 -6.95 -5.12 -0.58
C SER A 298 -7.73 -3.84 -0.89
N HIS A 299 -8.42 -3.80 -2.03
CA HIS A 299 -9.33 -2.68 -2.31
C HIS A 299 -10.59 -2.71 -1.46
N HIS A 300 -11.22 -3.88 -1.41
CA HIS A 300 -12.44 -4.16 -0.64
C HIS A 300 -12.27 -5.50 0.09
N PRO A 301 -13.02 -5.74 1.17
CA PRO A 301 -13.05 -7.06 1.80
C PRO A 301 -13.62 -8.13 0.86
N PRO A 302 -13.25 -9.41 1.04
CA PRO A 302 -13.67 -10.51 0.16
C PRO A 302 -15.17 -10.60 -0.16
N HIS A 303 -16.05 -10.38 0.82
CA HIS A 303 -17.50 -10.46 0.66
C HIS A 303 -18.02 -9.49 -0.40
N THR A 304 -17.32 -8.38 -0.65
CA THR A 304 -17.77 -7.35 -1.60
C THR A 304 -17.71 -7.86 -3.04
N TYR A 305 -16.68 -8.63 -3.39
CA TYR A 305 -16.48 -9.13 -4.76
C TYR A 305 -16.79 -10.63 -4.93
N LEU A 306 -17.01 -11.36 -3.83
CA LEU A 306 -17.52 -12.74 -3.88
C LEU A 306 -19.05 -12.81 -3.91
N ARG A 307 -19.76 -11.76 -3.51
CA ARG A 307 -21.22 -11.71 -3.52
C ARG A 307 -21.77 -11.93 -4.93
N GLY A 308 -22.64 -12.91 -5.09
CA GLY A 308 -23.19 -13.31 -6.39
C GLY A 308 -22.31 -14.24 -7.23
N GLU A 309 -21.05 -14.45 -6.82
CA GLU A 309 -20.10 -15.35 -7.50
C GLU A 309 -20.09 -16.76 -6.90
N ILE A 310 -20.45 -16.87 -5.61
CA ILE A 310 -20.50 -18.12 -4.84
C ILE A 310 -21.86 -18.30 -4.15
N SER A 311 -22.11 -19.49 -3.58
CA SER A 311 -23.33 -19.74 -2.80
C SER A 311 -23.38 -18.89 -1.53
N GLU A 312 -24.58 -18.59 -1.02
CA GLU A 312 -24.77 -17.85 0.24
C GLU A 312 -24.06 -18.52 1.43
N GLU A 313 -24.05 -19.85 1.48
CA GLU A 313 -23.32 -20.60 2.51
C GLU A 313 -21.81 -20.37 2.43
N ALA A 314 -21.24 -20.40 1.22
CA ALA A 314 -19.82 -20.13 1.01
C ALA A 314 -19.47 -18.67 1.32
N LEU A 315 -20.33 -17.72 0.94
CA LEU A 315 -20.16 -16.30 1.27
C LEU A 315 -20.13 -16.07 2.78
N HIS A 316 -21.05 -16.69 3.51
CA HIS A 316 -21.10 -16.60 4.97
C HIS A 316 -19.85 -17.20 5.64
N ASN A 317 -19.22 -18.22 5.05
CA ASN A 317 -17.94 -18.74 5.54
C ASN A 317 -16.80 -17.72 5.36
N TRP A 318 -16.74 -17.02 4.22
CA TRP A 318 -15.79 -15.92 4.02
C TRP A 318 -16.03 -14.76 4.98
N GLU A 319 -17.29 -14.35 5.19
CA GLU A 319 -17.65 -13.30 6.17
C GLU A 319 -17.21 -13.67 7.61
N ARG A 320 -17.21 -14.95 7.97
CA ARG A 320 -16.69 -15.43 9.27
C ARG A 320 -15.18 -15.27 9.41
N ILE A 321 -14.40 -15.42 8.33
CA ILE A 321 -12.97 -15.12 8.34
C ILE A 321 -12.79 -13.60 8.49
N GLU A 322 -13.54 -12.82 7.70
CA GLU A 322 -13.45 -11.35 7.74
C GLU A 322 -13.77 -10.75 9.10
N GLY A 323 -14.72 -11.33 9.84
CA GLY A 323 -15.04 -10.93 11.20
C GLY A 323 -13.90 -11.11 12.22
N ARG A 324 -12.86 -11.89 11.88
CA ARG A 324 -11.64 -12.06 12.69
C ARG A 324 -10.56 -11.06 12.33
N LEU A 325 -10.59 -10.54 11.11
CA LEU A 325 -9.62 -9.56 10.63
C LEU A 325 -9.89 -8.23 11.33
N GLN A 326 -8.85 -7.62 11.90
CA GLN A 326 -8.93 -6.24 12.33
C GLN A 326 -9.02 -5.37 11.08
N GLN A 327 -10.10 -4.61 10.99
CA GLN A 327 -10.35 -3.68 9.88
C GLN A 327 -10.28 -2.26 10.45
N PRO A 328 -9.10 -1.62 10.46
CA PRO A 328 -9.04 -0.17 10.63
C PRO A 328 -9.98 0.51 9.64
N ARG A 329 -10.35 1.78 9.91
CA ARG A 329 -11.07 2.57 8.92
C ARG A 329 -10.32 2.47 7.58
N PRO A 330 -11.04 2.23 6.46
CA PRO A 330 -10.41 2.14 5.15
C PRO A 330 -9.46 3.30 4.95
N LEU A 331 -8.29 3.02 4.38
CA LEU A 331 -7.35 4.07 4.02
C LEU A 331 -7.99 4.93 2.95
N THR A 332 -8.14 6.21 3.28
CA THR A 332 -8.67 7.26 2.41
C THR A 332 -7.67 8.40 2.41
N ALA A 333 -7.26 8.89 1.25
CA ALA A 333 -6.45 10.11 1.14
C ALA A 333 -7.30 11.38 1.04
N ILE A 334 -8.64 11.27 1.13
CA ILE A 334 -9.57 12.41 1.13
C ILE A 334 -9.75 12.99 2.55
N ASP A 335 -9.65 12.16 3.60
CA ASP A 335 -9.60 12.64 4.98
C ASP A 335 -8.33 13.49 5.15
N GLU A 336 -8.45 14.82 5.10
CA GLU A 336 -7.35 15.82 5.10
C GLU A 336 -6.76 16.15 3.71
N SER A 337 -7.56 16.27 2.63
CA SER A 337 -7.07 16.60 1.28
C SER A 337 -6.34 17.95 1.18
N GLU A 338 -6.80 18.95 1.91
CA GLU A 338 -6.19 20.28 1.95
C GLU A 338 -4.84 20.25 2.68
N GLU A 339 -4.73 19.49 3.76
CA GLU A 339 -3.45 19.25 4.42
C GLU A 339 -2.50 18.39 3.57
N LEU A 340 -3.01 17.53 2.68
CA LEU A 340 -2.19 16.82 1.70
C LEU A 340 -1.61 17.80 0.66
N ILE A 341 -2.41 18.78 0.21
CA ILE A 341 -1.95 19.85 -0.69
C ILE A 341 -0.84 20.67 0.00
N ASP A 342 -1.07 21.13 1.23
CA ASP A 342 -0.06 21.80 2.05
C ASP A 342 1.20 20.93 2.21
N TYR A 343 1.04 19.65 2.53
CA TYR A 343 2.18 18.75 2.68
C TYR A 343 2.98 18.52 1.39
N ALA A 344 2.30 18.54 0.23
CA ALA A 344 2.89 18.33 -1.09
C ALA A 344 3.68 19.55 -1.58
N ILE A 345 3.30 20.77 -1.16
CA ILE A 345 3.96 22.00 -1.57
C ILE A 345 4.90 22.46 -0.45
N THR A 346 6.21 22.47 -0.72
CA THR A 346 7.22 22.89 0.25
C THR A 346 7.76 24.27 -0.04
N HIS A 347 8.00 25.05 1.01
CA HIS A 347 8.45 26.44 0.92
C HIS A 347 9.80 26.64 1.61
N GLN A 348 10.64 27.50 1.04
CA GLN A 348 11.89 27.96 1.64
C GLN A 348 11.59 29.02 2.71
N ARG A 349 11.09 28.57 3.88
CA ARG A 349 10.53 29.46 4.91
C ARG A 349 11.53 30.48 5.47
N GLU A 350 12.81 30.15 5.44
CA GLU A 350 13.89 31.01 5.93
C GLU A 350 14.25 32.14 4.95
N ALA A 351 13.84 32.03 3.68
CA ALA A 351 14.16 33.02 2.65
C ALA A 351 13.41 34.35 2.90
N ASP A 352 14.10 35.49 2.76
CA ASP A 352 13.47 36.80 2.97
C ASP A 352 12.32 37.08 1.99
N GLN A 353 12.38 36.49 0.79
CA GLN A 353 11.29 36.60 -0.16
C GLN A 353 10.05 35.80 0.26
N TRP A 354 10.22 34.69 1.00
CA TRP A 354 9.09 33.95 1.58
C TRP A 354 8.42 34.74 2.70
N LYS A 355 9.19 35.39 3.58
CA LYS A 355 8.63 36.27 4.63
C LYS A 355 7.75 37.37 4.04
N LYS A 356 8.13 37.93 2.88
CA LYS A 356 7.28 38.90 2.15
C LYS A 356 5.98 38.28 1.64
N VAL A 357 6.01 37.01 1.23
CA VAL A 357 4.78 36.29 0.84
C VAL A 357 3.87 36.12 2.05
N GLU A 358 4.41 35.68 3.19
CA GLU A 358 3.65 35.54 4.43
C GLU A 358 3.04 36.87 4.90
N GLU A 359 3.82 37.95 4.90
CA GLU A 359 3.33 39.30 5.25
C GLU A 359 2.17 39.74 4.35
N GLU A 360 2.25 39.48 3.04
CA GLU A 360 1.20 39.88 2.09
C GLU A 360 -0.07 39.03 2.25
N ILE A 361 0.08 37.72 2.53
CA ILE A 361 -1.05 36.84 2.88
C ILE A 361 -1.74 37.33 4.15
N GLU A 362 -0.98 37.64 5.19
CA GLU A 362 -1.50 38.09 6.49
C GLU A 362 -2.18 39.46 6.40
N ARG A 363 -1.75 40.34 5.48
CA ARG A 363 -2.44 41.60 5.18
C ARG A 363 -3.75 41.41 4.45
N SER A 364 -3.89 40.35 3.66
CA SER A 364 -5.07 40.08 2.84
C SER A 364 -6.16 39.30 3.60
N THR A 365 -6.61 39.83 4.75
CA THR A 365 -7.56 39.13 5.64
C THR A 365 -8.98 38.99 5.07
N LYS A 366 -9.39 39.88 4.17
CA LYS A 366 -10.77 39.90 3.66
C LYS A 366 -11.20 38.58 3.02
N LEU A 367 -10.33 37.98 2.19
CA LEU A 367 -10.63 36.69 1.55
C LEU A 367 -10.75 35.57 2.59
N ILE A 368 -9.89 35.58 3.62
CA ILE A 368 -9.92 34.59 4.71
C ILE A 368 -11.25 34.71 5.47
N ASP A 369 -11.64 35.93 5.82
CA ASP A 369 -12.88 36.18 6.56
C ASP A 369 -14.11 35.75 5.73
N GLU A 370 -14.15 36.07 4.42
CA GLU A 370 -15.19 35.61 3.50
C GLU A 370 -15.26 34.07 3.41
N MET A 371 -14.12 33.36 3.37
CA MET A 371 -14.09 31.89 3.31
C MET A 371 -14.61 31.24 4.60
N VAL A 372 -14.29 31.82 5.75
CA VAL A 372 -14.78 31.37 7.07
C VAL A 372 -16.28 31.63 7.20
N GLU A 373 -16.75 32.82 6.79
CA GLU A 373 -18.18 33.18 6.81
C GLU A 373 -19.02 32.28 5.88
N LEU A 374 -18.49 31.93 4.71
CA LEU A 374 -19.14 30.99 3.78
C LEU A 374 -19.12 29.54 4.27
N GLY A 375 -18.37 29.24 5.33
CA GLY A 375 -18.26 27.90 5.89
C GLY A 375 -17.64 26.90 4.90
N LEU A 376 -16.71 27.35 4.05
CA LEU A 376 -16.10 26.48 3.03
C LEU A 376 -15.37 25.28 3.67
N TYR A 377 -14.81 25.47 4.86
CA TYR A 377 -14.13 24.43 5.64
C TYR A 377 -14.83 24.23 6.99
N PRO A 378 -15.81 23.32 7.09
CA PRO A 378 -16.49 23.07 8.35
C PRO A 378 -15.51 22.52 9.39
N GLU A 379 -15.72 22.87 10.66
CA GLU A 379 -14.91 22.44 11.81
C GLU A 379 -13.45 22.93 11.83
N LYS A 380 -13.05 23.78 10.87
CA LYS A 380 -11.71 24.40 10.83
C LYS A 380 -11.79 25.85 11.29
N ASP A 381 -10.79 26.28 12.06
CA ASP A 381 -10.70 27.66 12.53
C ASP A 381 -9.95 28.55 11.53
N ARG A 382 -9.95 29.86 11.82
CA ARG A 382 -9.30 30.88 10.99
C ARG A 382 -7.79 30.64 10.86
N GLU A 383 -7.16 30.14 11.92
CA GLU A 383 -5.72 29.88 11.94
C GLU A 383 -5.36 28.75 10.98
N TRP A 384 -6.13 27.66 11.00
CA TRP A 384 -5.97 26.56 10.05
C TRP A 384 -6.14 27.03 8.59
N VAL A 385 -7.11 27.91 8.30
CA VAL A 385 -7.27 28.47 6.95
C VAL A 385 -6.03 29.25 6.53
N ILE A 386 -5.46 30.06 7.42
CA ILE A 386 -4.25 30.83 7.12
C ILE A 386 -3.06 29.91 6.88
N GLU A 387 -2.78 28.99 7.81
CA GLU A 387 -1.59 28.16 7.78
C GLU A 387 -1.65 27.09 6.68
N THR A 388 -2.77 26.38 6.54
CA THR A 388 -2.91 25.28 5.57
C THR A 388 -3.31 25.78 4.19
N ILE A 389 -4.32 26.65 4.09
CA ILE A 389 -4.89 27.04 2.79
C ILE A 389 -4.16 28.22 2.17
N CYS A 390 -3.85 29.26 2.95
CA CYS A 390 -3.25 30.46 2.38
C CYS A 390 -1.72 30.34 2.26
N LYS A 391 -1.04 29.92 3.33
CA LYS A 391 0.42 29.77 3.36
C LYS A 391 0.86 28.42 2.79
N GLY A 392 0.30 27.33 3.33
CA GLY A 392 0.66 25.95 2.97
C GLY A 392 0.38 25.59 1.51
N ALA A 393 -0.78 25.99 0.98
CA ALA A 393 -1.11 25.67 -0.42
C ALA A 393 -0.56 26.68 -1.45
N PHE A 394 0.13 27.76 -1.03
CA PHE A 394 0.71 28.73 -1.98
C PHE A 394 1.71 28.01 -2.92
N PRO A 395 1.58 28.15 -4.25
CA PRO A 395 1.02 29.30 -4.96
C PRO A 395 -0.44 29.14 -5.41
N LEU A 396 -1.16 28.12 -4.96
CA LEU A 396 -2.58 27.99 -5.25
C LEU A 396 -3.35 29.15 -4.60
N HIS A 397 -4.29 29.72 -5.36
CA HIS A 397 -5.27 30.63 -4.78
C HIS A 397 -6.15 29.86 -3.77
N PRO A 398 -6.59 30.44 -2.64
CA PRO A 398 -7.37 29.70 -1.63
C PRO A 398 -8.63 29.01 -2.17
N ILE A 399 -9.34 29.63 -3.12
CA ILE A 399 -10.48 29.01 -3.83
C ILE A 399 -10.03 27.87 -4.74
N THR A 400 -8.84 27.96 -5.33
CA THR A 400 -8.28 26.87 -6.14
C THR A 400 -7.90 25.67 -5.27
N THR A 401 -7.33 25.91 -4.09
CA THR A 401 -7.09 24.88 -3.07
C THR A 401 -8.38 24.16 -2.70
N TYR A 402 -9.48 24.90 -2.51
CA TYR A 402 -10.81 24.33 -2.26
C TYR A 402 -11.31 23.48 -3.44
N CYS A 403 -11.13 23.95 -4.68
CA CYS A 403 -11.67 23.26 -5.86
C CYS A 403 -10.89 21.98 -6.22
N LEU A 404 -9.57 21.96 -5.99
CA LEU A 404 -8.69 20.89 -6.46
C LEU A 404 -9.09 19.47 -5.99
N PRO A 405 -9.37 19.22 -4.69
CA PRO A 405 -9.85 17.91 -4.25
C PRO A 405 -11.17 17.51 -4.90
N ARG A 406 -12.09 18.47 -5.03
CA ARG A 406 -13.45 18.25 -5.54
C ARG A 406 -13.45 17.87 -7.02
N ILE A 407 -12.78 18.64 -7.86
CA ILE A 407 -12.67 18.29 -9.29
C ILE A 407 -11.99 16.93 -9.45
N SER A 408 -10.96 16.66 -8.65
CA SER A 408 -10.21 15.40 -8.74
C SER A 408 -11.08 14.19 -8.40
N ASP A 409 -11.96 14.30 -7.42
CA ASP A 409 -12.94 13.26 -7.04
C ASP A 409 -14.01 13.03 -8.11
N VAL A 410 -14.40 14.09 -8.81
CA VAL A 410 -15.43 14.01 -9.85
C VAL A 410 -14.88 13.38 -11.14
N VAL A 411 -13.69 13.77 -11.61
CA VAL A 411 -13.13 13.36 -12.92
C VAL A 411 -12.31 12.07 -12.90
N GLY A 412 -12.10 11.46 -11.73
CA GLY A 412 -11.28 10.27 -11.61
C GLY A 412 -11.19 9.79 -10.16
N GLN A 413 -10.17 8.97 -9.86
CA GLN A 413 -9.83 8.67 -8.47
C GLN A 413 -9.12 9.90 -7.90
N ALA A 414 -9.77 10.58 -6.95
CA ALA A 414 -9.35 11.86 -6.38
C ALA A 414 -7.83 11.97 -6.16
N GLU A 415 -7.25 10.89 -5.66
CA GLU A 415 -5.87 10.81 -5.18
C GLU A 415 -4.89 10.72 -6.35
N ARG A 416 -5.12 9.80 -7.30
CA ARG A 416 -4.29 9.65 -8.52
C ARG A 416 -4.30 10.93 -9.36
N THR A 417 -5.45 11.60 -9.41
CA THR A 417 -5.68 12.82 -10.17
C THR A 417 -4.97 14.03 -9.53
N MET A 418 -5.10 14.22 -8.20
CA MET A 418 -4.36 15.26 -7.47
C MET A 418 -2.84 15.04 -7.53
N PHE A 419 -2.37 13.81 -7.41
CA PHE A 419 -0.93 13.56 -7.46
C PHE A 419 -0.34 13.76 -8.86
N THR A 420 -1.10 13.41 -9.92
CA THR A 420 -0.71 13.74 -11.29
C THR A 420 -0.62 15.26 -11.49
N PHE A 421 -1.51 16.04 -10.86
CA PHE A 421 -1.44 17.50 -10.88
C PHE A 421 -0.16 18.07 -10.25
N PHE A 422 0.37 17.42 -9.22
CA PHE A 422 1.63 17.80 -8.57
C PHE A 422 2.87 17.39 -9.37
N GLU A 423 2.87 16.21 -10.01
CA GLU A 423 4.06 15.66 -10.67
C GLU A 423 4.20 16.06 -12.14
N GLU A 424 3.12 16.39 -12.84
CA GLU A 424 3.17 16.65 -14.28
C GLU A 424 3.88 17.98 -14.60
N GLU A 425 5.08 17.88 -15.17
CA GLU A 425 5.96 19.03 -15.40
C GLU A 425 5.61 19.84 -16.65
N THR A 426 5.01 19.19 -17.66
CA THR A 426 4.93 19.77 -19.01
C THR A 426 3.52 20.10 -19.47
N LYS A 427 2.50 19.49 -18.84
CA LYS A 427 1.10 19.70 -19.23
C LYS A 427 0.68 21.16 -19.06
N GLU A 428 -0.08 21.65 -20.03
CA GLU A 428 -0.71 22.95 -19.95
C GLU A 428 -1.65 23.02 -18.73
N GLY A 429 -1.61 24.13 -18.01
CA GLY A 429 -2.31 24.24 -16.72
C GLY A 429 -1.65 23.46 -15.57
N GLY A 430 -0.51 22.77 -15.74
CA GLY A 430 0.17 22.09 -14.63
C GLY A 430 0.75 23.05 -13.58
N LEU A 431 0.72 22.65 -12.31
CA LEU A 431 1.28 23.46 -11.21
C LEU A 431 2.79 23.63 -11.31
N THR A 432 3.51 22.54 -11.63
CA THR A 432 4.97 22.55 -11.75
C THR A 432 5.43 23.48 -12.88
N LYS A 433 4.75 23.45 -14.02
CA LYS A 433 4.97 24.41 -15.11
C LYS A 433 4.76 25.86 -14.64
N PHE A 434 3.67 26.13 -13.92
CA PHE A 434 3.41 27.47 -13.37
C PHE A 434 4.52 27.94 -12.43
N ILE A 435 4.97 27.09 -11.50
CA ILE A 435 6.06 27.41 -10.55
C ILE A 435 7.36 27.73 -11.28
N ASN A 436 7.67 27.02 -12.37
CA ASN A 436 8.91 27.22 -13.13
C ASN A 436 8.89 28.48 -14.00
N GLU A 437 7.72 28.90 -14.48
CA GLU A 437 7.59 29.99 -15.45
C GLU A 437 7.25 31.35 -14.81
N ASN A 438 6.85 31.38 -13.54
CA ASN A 438 6.28 32.59 -12.93
C ASN A 438 7.08 33.11 -11.72
N ALA A 439 7.04 34.43 -11.53
CA ALA A 439 7.54 35.09 -10.32
C ALA A 439 6.47 35.07 -9.21
N ALA A 440 6.91 35.07 -7.94
CA ALA A 440 5.99 35.08 -6.79
C ALA A 440 5.15 36.36 -6.68
N PHE A 441 5.67 37.47 -7.24
CA PHE A 441 4.99 38.75 -7.29
C PHE A 441 4.91 39.27 -8.73
N VAL A 442 3.75 39.78 -9.11
CA VAL A 442 3.50 40.50 -10.36
C VAL A 442 2.84 41.83 -10.01
N GLU A 443 3.41 42.94 -10.48
CA GLU A 443 2.92 44.30 -10.18
C GLU A 443 2.72 44.57 -8.67
N GLY A 444 3.62 44.03 -7.84
CA GLY A 444 3.59 44.19 -6.38
C GLY A 444 2.55 43.35 -5.65
N ARG A 445 1.83 42.46 -6.35
CA ARG A 445 0.84 41.54 -5.75
C ARG A 445 1.28 40.09 -5.90
N LEU A 446 0.80 39.23 -5.01
CA LEU A 446 1.04 37.79 -5.10
C LEU A 446 0.50 37.22 -6.41
N ASN A 447 1.31 36.38 -7.04
CA ASN A 447 0.94 35.70 -8.27
C ASN A 447 0.39 34.30 -7.96
N PHE A 448 -0.91 34.15 -8.12
CA PHE A 448 -1.60 32.90 -7.81
C PHE A 448 -1.84 32.01 -9.03
N TYR A 449 -1.73 30.71 -8.79
CA TYR A 449 -2.34 29.69 -9.62
C TYR A 449 -3.85 29.65 -9.31
N THR A 450 -4.67 29.99 -10.30
CA THR A 450 -6.11 30.27 -10.15
C THR A 450 -6.97 29.16 -10.77
N ALA A 451 -8.26 29.08 -10.40
CA ALA A 451 -9.13 27.94 -10.73
C ALA A 451 -9.35 27.75 -12.24
N ASP A 452 -9.24 28.80 -13.05
CA ASP A 452 -9.25 28.72 -14.51
C ASP A 452 -8.15 27.80 -15.07
N LYS A 453 -6.99 27.74 -14.41
CA LYS A 453 -5.89 26.86 -14.82
C LYS A 453 -6.18 25.39 -14.51
N LEU A 454 -6.98 25.09 -13.48
CA LEU A 454 -7.45 23.72 -13.20
C LEU A 454 -8.32 23.21 -14.34
N PHE A 455 -9.13 24.09 -14.96
CA PHE A 455 -9.92 23.73 -16.14
C PHE A 455 -9.01 23.26 -17.28
N ASP A 456 -7.94 23.99 -17.56
CA ASP A 456 -7.00 23.64 -18.63
C ASP A 456 -6.29 22.30 -18.34
N PHE A 457 -5.89 22.09 -17.08
CA PHE A 457 -5.23 20.85 -16.67
C PHE A 457 -6.15 19.62 -16.77
N PHE A 458 -7.39 19.74 -16.26
CA PHE A 458 -8.36 18.65 -16.19
C PHE A 458 -9.27 18.53 -17.41
N LYS A 459 -9.15 19.41 -18.42
CA LYS A 459 -10.05 19.46 -19.58
C LYS A 459 -10.35 18.08 -20.18
N GLU A 460 -9.31 17.30 -20.48
CA GLU A 460 -9.44 15.95 -21.05
C GLU A 460 -10.17 14.98 -20.11
N ALA A 461 -9.91 15.08 -18.80
CA ALA A 461 -10.57 14.24 -17.78
C ALA A 461 -12.04 14.63 -17.60
N ILE A 462 -12.35 15.92 -17.64
CA ILE A 462 -13.71 16.46 -17.61
C ILE A 462 -14.48 16.02 -18.85
N ASP A 463 -13.87 16.09 -20.04
CA ASP A 463 -14.48 15.70 -21.32
C ASP A 463 -14.77 14.19 -21.39
N SER A 464 -13.90 13.36 -20.81
CA SER A 464 -14.01 11.89 -20.84
C SER A 464 -14.85 11.30 -19.71
N THR A 465 -15.20 12.08 -18.68
CA THR A 465 -15.99 11.61 -17.54
C THR A 465 -17.48 11.88 -17.73
N SER A 466 -18.29 10.83 -17.66
CA SER A 466 -19.76 10.93 -17.87
C SER A 466 -20.45 11.85 -16.85
N LYS A 467 -19.96 11.89 -15.60
CA LYS A 467 -20.50 12.75 -14.54
C LYS A 467 -20.37 14.25 -14.86
N THR A 468 -19.33 14.66 -15.59
CA THR A 468 -19.01 16.07 -15.87
C THR A 468 -19.50 16.58 -17.22
N TRP A 469 -20.18 15.75 -18.02
CA TRP A 469 -20.68 16.15 -19.33
C TRP A 469 -21.49 17.45 -19.33
N HIS A 470 -22.31 17.64 -18.28
CA HIS A 470 -23.13 18.84 -18.13
C HIS A 470 -22.31 20.12 -17.92
N VAL A 471 -21.14 20.02 -17.26
CA VAL A 471 -20.22 21.14 -17.02
C VAL A 471 -19.69 21.67 -18.35
N ILE A 472 -19.17 20.78 -19.20
CA ILE A 472 -18.61 21.14 -20.51
C ILE A 472 -19.68 21.70 -21.43
N LYS A 473 -20.85 21.05 -21.45
CA LYS A 473 -21.99 21.56 -22.22
C LYS A 473 -22.36 22.98 -21.80
N ASN A 474 -22.53 23.22 -20.49
CA ASN A 474 -22.88 24.54 -19.98
C ASN A 474 -21.80 25.59 -20.27
N TYR A 475 -20.53 25.22 -20.12
CA TYR A 475 -19.40 26.07 -20.47
C TYR A 475 -19.42 26.44 -21.96
N SER A 476 -19.56 25.47 -22.87
CA SER A 476 -19.62 25.72 -24.31
C SER A 476 -20.83 26.55 -24.72
N GLU A 477 -22.02 26.27 -24.19
CA GLU A 477 -23.23 27.06 -24.47
C GLU A 477 -23.09 28.50 -24.00
N ALA A 478 -22.54 28.71 -22.81
CA ALA A 478 -22.34 30.04 -22.26
C ALA A 478 -21.24 30.80 -23.02
N MET A 479 -20.14 30.14 -23.39
CA MET A 479 -19.10 30.69 -24.28
C MET A 479 -19.64 31.04 -25.67
N GLY A 480 -20.66 30.34 -26.17
CA GLY A 480 -21.33 30.71 -27.42
C GLY A 480 -22.17 31.99 -27.34
N ARG A 481 -22.45 32.49 -26.13
CA ARG A 481 -23.30 33.66 -25.87
C ARG A 481 -22.51 34.89 -25.42
N VAL A 482 -21.22 34.78 -25.10
CA VAL A 482 -20.40 35.93 -24.71
C VAL A 482 -20.09 36.79 -25.94
N ARG A 483 -19.98 38.11 -25.72
CA ARG A 483 -19.75 39.09 -26.79
C ARG A 483 -18.38 38.93 -27.46
N ASP A 484 -17.36 38.64 -26.67
CA ASP A 484 -16.00 38.39 -27.13
C ASP A 484 -15.43 37.13 -26.46
N PRO A 485 -15.49 35.97 -27.14
CA PRO A 485 -14.92 34.73 -26.61
C PRO A 485 -13.39 34.72 -26.48
N GLN A 486 -12.69 35.68 -27.09
CA GLN A 486 -11.23 35.79 -27.05
C GLN A 486 -10.75 36.73 -25.94
N ASP A 487 -11.65 37.46 -25.28
CA ASP A 487 -11.30 38.28 -24.13
C ASP A 487 -10.76 37.40 -22.99
N ILE A 488 -9.56 37.75 -22.50
CA ILE A 488 -8.81 36.95 -21.52
C ILE A 488 -9.60 36.86 -20.21
N LEU A 489 -10.19 37.96 -19.74
CA LEU A 489 -10.93 37.96 -18.48
C LEU A 489 -12.18 37.07 -18.59
N THR A 490 -12.90 37.18 -19.71
CA THR A 490 -14.06 36.34 -20.01
C THR A 490 -13.69 34.87 -19.98
N GLN A 491 -12.62 34.45 -20.67
CA GLN A 491 -12.16 33.06 -20.64
C GLN A 491 -11.84 32.59 -19.22
N ARG A 492 -11.10 33.40 -18.44
CA ARG A 492 -10.72 33.04 -17.07
C ARG A 492 -11.94 32.88 -16.16
N VAL A 493 -12.88 33.82 -16.20
CA VAL A 493 -14.11 33.75 -15.38
C VAL A 493 -14.94 32.52 -15.77
N MET A 494 -15.09 32.26 -17.06
CA MET A 494 -15.89 31.13 -17.55
C MET A 494 -15.29 29.78 -17.17
N LYS A 495 -13.97 29.63 -17.29
CA LYS A 495 -13.24 28.42 -16.85
C LYS A 495 -13.35 28.21 -15.34
N ALA A 496 -13.18 29.28 -14.55
CA ALA A 496 -13.31 29.20 -13.09
C ALA A 496 -14.74 28.80 -12.66
N LEU A 497 -15.77 29.37 -13.31
CA LEU A 497 -17.16 28.98 -13.06
C LEU A 497 -17.42 27.52 -13.43
N ALA A 498 -16.82 27.01 -14.51
CA ALA A 498 -16.94 25.60 -14.86
C ALA A 498 -16.36 24.69 -13.76
N ILE A 499 -15.19 25.03 -13.22
CA ILE A 499 -14.56 24.28 -12.12
C ILE A 499 -15.35 24.35 -10.82
N ILE A 500 -15.94 25.49 -10.48
CA ILE A 500 -16.73 25.63 -9.25
C ILE A 500 -18.05 24.82 -9.33
N ASN A 501 -18.54 24.54 -10.55
CA ASN A 501 -19.79 23.80 -10.79
C ASN A 501 -19.58 22.32 -11.16
N THR A 502 -18.37 21.77 -11.01
CA THR A 502 -18.12 20.32 -11.14
C THR A 502 -18.47 19.62 -9.84
#